data_AF-A0A528N5P7-F1
#
_entry.id   AF-A0A528N5P7-F1
#
_cell.length_a   1.000
_cell.length_b   1.000
_cell.length_c   1.000
_cell.angle_alpha   90.00
_cell.angle_beta   90.00
_cell.angle_gamma   90.00
#
_symmetry.space_group_name_H-M   'P 1'
#
loop_
_entity.id
_entity.type
_entity.pdbx_description
1 polymer ?
#
loop_
_entity_poly.entity_id
_entity_poly.type
_entity_poly.pdbx_seq_one_letter_code
_entity_poly.pdbx_strand_id
1 'polypeptide(L)'
;LVLLVVCLCIIWIPLKRSKLGLSIYAIGSSELAAFRSGVPVARTKIIAYALSGLFAAMGGLALTMSTGIGAPIPGPYLLASVAAVVLGGVALGGGKGGLLGPIVAVFV
;
A
#
# COMPACT_ATOMS: atom_id res chain seq x y z
N LEU A 1 -9.87 -8.39 -12.80
CA LEU A 1 -8.70 -7.57 -13.20
C LEU A 1 -9.07 -6.10 -13.47
N VAL A 2 -9.94 -5.81 -14.44
CA VAL A 2 -10.31 -4.42 -14.81
C VAL A 2 -10.89 -3.62 -13.63
N LEU A 3 -11.85 -4.16 -12.87
CA LEU A 3 -12.40 -3.53 -11.65
C LEU A 3 -11.36 -3.25 -10.56
N LEU A 4 -10.36 -4.13 -10.43
CA LEU A 4 -9.32 -4.04 -9.40
C LEU A 4 -8.30 -2.94 -9.76
N VAL A 5 -7.91 -2.87 -11.03
CA VAL A 5 -7.05 -1.81 -11.59
C VAL A 5 -7.74 -0.45 -11.53
N VAL A 6 -9.05 -0.39 -11.81
CA VAL A 6 -9.84 0.85 -11.72
C VAL A 6 -9.96 1.32 -10.26
N CYS A 7 -10.22 0.44 -9.30
CA CYS A 7 -10.19 0.80 -7.87
C CYS A 7 -8.81 1.28 -7.41
N LEU A 8 -7.73 0.62 -7.85
CA LEU A 8 -6.36 1.02 -7.55
C LEU A 8 -6.04 2.42 -8.09
N CYS A 9 -6.41 2.72 -9.34
CA CYS A 9 -6.23 4.03 -9.94
C CYS A 9 -7.06 5.11 -9.24
N ILE A 10 -8.33 4.83 -8.91
CA ILE A 10 -9.23 5.77 -8.25
C ILE A 10 -8.77 6.09 -6.83
N ILE A 11 -8.16 5.16 -6.10
CA ILE A 11 -7.68 5.42 -4.73
C ILE A 11 -6.27 6.02 -4.76
N TRP A 12 -5.41 5.62 -5.70
CA TRP A 12 -4.01 6.07 -5.71
C TRP A 12 -3.82 7.52 -6.17
N ILE A 13 -4.55 7.93 -7.21
CA ILE A 13 -4.48 9.29 -7.76
C ILE A 13 -4.83 10.37 -6.71
N PRO A 14 -5.91 10.24 -5.91
CA PRO A 14 -6.18 11.17 -4.83
C PRO A 14 -5.22 10.99 -3.66
N LEU A 15 -4.73 9.79 -3.35
CA LEU A 15 -3.78 9.59 -2.24
C LEU A 15 -2.43 10.28 -2.50
N LYS A 16 -1.94 10.26 -3.74
CA LYS A 16 -0.68 10.91 -4.14
C LYS A 16 -0.76 12.44 -4.14
N ARG A 17 -1.95 13.02 -4.41
CA ARG A 17 -2.17 14.48 -4.39
C ARG A 17 -2.76 15.01 -3.08
N SER A 18 -3.28 14.14 -2.22
CA SER A 18 -3.88 14.54 -0.95
C SER A 18 -2.82 14.84 0.10
N LYS A 19 -3.16 15.75 1.03
CA LYS A 19 -2.33 16.07 2.21
C LYS A 19 -1.96 14.80 3.01
N LEU A 20 -2.78 13.75 2.90
CA LEU A 20 -2.53 12.44 3.50
C LEU A 20 -1.32 11.71 2.92
N GLY A 21 -1.09 11.77 1.60
CA GLY A 21 0.09 11.14 1.00
C GLY A 21 1.39 11.84 1.42
N LEU A 22 1.35 13.17 1.48
CA LEU A 22 2.49 13.98 1.93
C LEU A 22 2.79 13.77 3.41
N SER A 23 1.75 13.67 4.25
CA SER A 23 1.92 13.39 5.68
C SER A 23 2.46 12.00 5.94
N ILE A 24 2.02 10.98 5.18
CA ILE A 24 2.58 9.61 5.27
C ILE A 24 4.06 9.61 4.89
N TYR A 25 4.44 10.33 3.83
CA TYR A 25 5.85 10.42 3.40
C TYR A 25 6.72 11.16 4.42
N ALA A 26 6.21 12.24 5.02
CA ALA A 26 6.89 12.99 6.07
C ALA A 26 7.12 12.14 7.33
N ILE A 27 6.12 11.36 7.76
CA ILE A 27 6.23 10.42 8.89
C ILE A 27 7.27 9.35 8.58
N GLY A 28 7.26 8.82 7.34
CA GLY A 28 8.22 7.81 6.91
C GLY A 28 9.67 8.30 6.86
N SER A 29 9.92 9.59 6.62
CA SER A 29 11.27 10.15 6.65
C SER A 29 11.77 10.35 8.08
N SER A 30 10.92 10.87 8.98
CA SER A 30 11.20 10.97 10.41
C SER A 30 9.94 11.32 11.19
N GLU A 31 9.50 10.41 12.06
CA GLU A 31 8.31 10.59 12.88
C GLU A 31 8.42 11.81 13.81
N LEU A 32 9.61 12.05 14.35
CA LEU A 32 9.90 13.14 15.28
C LEU A 32 9.87 14.52 14.59
N ALA A 33 10.33 14.63 13.34
CA ALA A 33 10.22 15.89 12.58
C ALA A 33 8.78 16.14 12.12
N ALA A 34 8.05 15.10 11.68
CA ALA A 34 6.65 15.22 11.30
C ALA A 34 5.78 15.71 12.47
N PHE A 35 6.03 15.22 13.69
CA PHE A 35 5.37 15.68 14.90
C PHE A 35 5.67 17.17 15.19
N ARG A 36 6.94 17.59 15.06
CA ARG A 36 7.34 19.00 15.24
C ARG A 36 6.79 19.93 14.15
N SER A 37 6.52 19.42 12.95
CA SER A 37 5.89 20.17 11.84
C SER A 37 4.36 20.27 11.95
N GLY A 38 3.76 19.82 13.06
CA GLY A 38 2.31 19.91 13.27
C GLY A 38 1.49 18.87 12.49
N VAL A 39 2.13 17.84 11.93
CA VAL A 39 1.43 16.74 11.25
C VAL A 39 0.79 15.85 12.32
N PRO A 40 -0.52 15.55 12.25
CA PRO A 40 -1.17 14.64 13.19
C PRO A 40 -0.74 13.19 12.89
N VAL A 41 0.41 12.79 13.44
CA VAL A 41 1.06 11.49 13.20
C VAL A 41 0.11 10.34 13.52
N ALA A 42 -0.53 10.36 14.69
CA ALA A 42 -1.43 9.30 15.15
C ALA A 42 -2.62 9.08 14.18
N ARG A 43 -3.33 10.15 13.79
CA ARG A 43 -4.45 10.06 12.84
C ARG A 43 -3.98 9.55 11.48
N THR A 44 -2.84 10.05 11.01
CA THR A 44 -2.28 9.64 9.72
C THR A 44 -1.91 8.15 9.73
N LYS A 45 -1.32 7.64 10.82
CA LYS A 45 -0.96 6.22 10.98
C LYS A 45 -2.21 5.33 10.96
N ILE A 46 -3.25 5.71 11.71
CA ILE A 46 -4.53 4.98 11.74
C ILE A 46 -5.15 4.89 10.34
N ILE A 47 -5.24 6.03 9.63
CA ILE A 47 -5.80 6.07 8.27
C ILE A 47 -4.95 5.21 7.32
N ALA A 48 -3.62 5.28 7.41
CA ALA A 48 -2.73 4.49 6.56
C ALA A 48 -2.90 2.98 6.79
N TYR A 49 -2.97 2.53 8.04
CA TYR A 49 -3.22 1.13 8.37
C TYR A 49 -4.64 0.68 7.98
N ALA A 50 -5.64 1.53 8.16
CA ALA A 50 -7.01 1.24 7.72
C ALA A 50 -7.11 1.07 6.20
N LEU A 51 -6.45 1.95 5.43
CA LEU A 51 -6.35 1.81 3.97
C LEU A 51 -5.62 0.52 3.58
N SER A 52 -4.49 0.21 4.22
CA SER A 52 -3.76 -1.04 3.98
C SER A 52 -4.63 -2.28 4.25
N GLY A 53 -5.40 -2.27 5.34
CA GLY A 53 -6.33 -3.35 5.67
C GLY A 53 -7.46 -3.48 4.65
N LEU A 54 -8.01 -2.37 4.17
CA LEU A 54 -9.03 -2.36 3.13
C LEU A 54 -8.51 -2.97 1.82
N PHE A 55 -7.30 -2.62 1.39
CA PHE A 55 -6.67 -3.22 0.21
C PHE A 55 -6.37 -4.71 0.39
N ALA A 56 -5.87 -5.12 1.57
CA ALA A 56 -5.63 -6.52 1.87
C ALA A 56 -6.93 -7.34 1.84
N ALA A 57 -8.01 -6.81 2.41
CA ALA A 57 -9.32 -7.44 2.38
C ALA A 57 -9.87 -7.56 0.95
N MET A 58 -9.75 -6.51 0.13
CA MET A 58 -10.13 -6.58 -1.29
C MET A 58 -9.32 -7.61 -2.06
N GLY A 59 -8.01 -7.71 -1.81
CA GLY A 59 -7.15 -8.73 -2.40
C GLY A 59 -7.54 -10.15 -1.99
N GLY A 60 -7.84 -10.36 -0.70
CA GLY A 60 -8.32 -11.64 -0.18
C GLY A 60 -9.69 -12.04 -0.74
N LEU A 61 -10.63 -11.09 -0.85
CA LEU A 61 -11.93 -11.33 -1.47
C LEU A 61 -11.80 -11.70 -2.95
N ALA A 62 -10.92 -11.00 -3.68
CA ALA A 62 -10.65 -11.32 -5.08
C ALA A 62 -10.06 -12.73 -5.23
N LEU A 63 -9.08 -13.09 -4.38
CA LEU A 63 -8.51 -14.44 -4.33
C LEU A 63 -9.58 -15.50 -4.06
N THR A 64 -10.43 -15.25 -3.05
CA THR A 64 -11.54 -16.15 -2.65
C THR A 64 -12.52 -16.37 -3.80
N MET A 65 -12.87 -15.31 -4.53
CA MET A 65 -13.75 -15.40 -5.70
C MET A 65 -13.11 -16.19 -6.85
N SER A 66 -11.79 -16.14 -7.01
CA SER A 66 -11.09 -16.88 -8.05
C SER A 66 -10.83 -18.36 -7.73
N THR A 67 -10.60 -18.74 -6.47
CA THR A 67 -10.36 -20.15 -6.12
C THR A 67 -11.64 -20.92 -5.84
N GLY A 68 -12.77 -20.26 -5.55
CA GLY A 68 -14.07 -20.90 -5.25
C GLY A 68 -14.09 -21.75 -3.96
N ILE A 69 -12.91 -22.05 -3.42
CA ILE A 69 -12.63 -22.82 -2.21
C ILE A 69 -11.70 -21.93 -1.38
N GLY A 70 -12.15 -21.58 -0.17
CA GLY A 70 -11.36 -20.83 0.79
C GLY A 70 -10.26 -21.69 1.41
N ALA A 71 -9.30 -22.14 0.60
CA ALA A 71 -8.14 -22.84 1.11
C ALA A 71 -7.30 -21.85 1.94
N PRO A 72 -7.14 -22.06 3.26
CA PRO A 72 -6.48 -21.12 4.15
C PRO A 72 -4.96 -21.17 4.03
N ILE A 73 -4.42 -21.90 3.07
CA ILE A 73 -2.98 -22.05 2.86
C ILE A 73 -2.49 -20.76 2.18
N PRO A 74 -1.72 -19.92 2.88
CA PRO A 74 -1.10 -18.76 2.24
C PRO A 74 -0.04 -19.32 1.30
N GLY A 75 -0.36 -19.40 0.01
CA GLY A 75 0.63 -19.69 -1.02
C GLY A 75 1.73 -18.61 -1.05
N PRO A 76 2.71 -18.72 -1.95
CA PRO A 76 3.90 -17.85 -2.01
C PRO A 76 3.60 -16.37 -2.32
N TYR A 77 2.33 -15.96 -2.34
CA TYR A 77 1.83 -14.64 -2.68
C TYR A 77 2.30 -13.54 -1.72
N LEU A 78 2.46 -13.84 -0.42
CA LEU A 78 2.94 -12.87 0.56
C LEU A 78 4.40 -12.49 0.29
N LEU A 79 5.26 -13.51 0.12
CA LEU A 79 6.68 -13.30 -0.14
C LEU A 79 6.90 -12.64 -1.51
N ALA A 80 6.20 -13.11 -2.54
CA ALA A 80 6.26 -12.52 -3.88
C ALA A 80 5.77 -11.06 -3.90
N SER A 81 4.70 -10.74 -3.16
CA SER A 81 4.19 -9.36 -3.08
C SER A 81 5.18 -8.43 -2.40
N VAL A 82 5.77 -8.83 -1.27
CA VAL A 82 6.76 -8.01 -0.56
C VAL A 82 8.03 -7.87 -1.42
N ALA A 83 8.47 -8.93 -2.08
CA ALA A 83 9.60 -8.90 -3.00
C ALA A 83 9.37 -7.93 -4.18
N ALA A 84 8.22 -7.98 -4.83
CA ALA A 84 7.87 -7.08 -5.94
C ALA A 84 7.84 -5.60 -5.49
N VAL A 85 7.36 -5.31 -4.28
CA VAL A 85 7.34 -3.95 -3.73
C VAL A 85 8.75 -3.42 -3.45
N VAL A 86 9.65 -4.27 -2.91
CA VAL A 86 11.05 -3.92 -2.68
C VAL A 86 11.81 -3.78 -3.99
N LEU A 87 11.59 -4.69 -4.94
CA LEU A 87 12.16 -4.64 -6.30
C LEU A 87 11.69 -3.38 -7.05
N GLY A 88 10.44 -2.98 -6.82
CA GLY A 88 9.84 -1.74 -7.28
C GLY A 88 10.38 -0.46 -6.62
N GLY A 89 11.36 -0.56 -5.72
CA GLY A 89 12.06 0.61 -5.16
C GLY A 89 11.33 1.30 -4.00
N VAL A 90 10.42 0.62 -3.31
CA VAL A 90 9.84 1.12 -2.05
C VAL A 90 10.73 0.72 -0.88
N ALA A 91 11.15 1.71 -0.08
CA ALA A 91 12.00 1.46 1.08
C ALA A 91 11.19 0.89 2.26
N LEU A 92 11.65 -0.24 2.80
CA LEU A 92 11.06 -0.86 4.01
C LEU A 92 11.15 0.05 5.24
N GLY A 93 12.18 0.91 5.29
CA GLY A 93 12.36 1.91 6.36
C GLY A 93 11.44 3.12 6.28
N GLY A 94 10.61 3.24 5.23
CA GLY A 94 9.70 4.37 5.04
C GLY A 94 10.37 5.62 4.45
N GLY A 95 9.55 6.60 4.07
CA GLY A 95 10.00 7.93 3.62
C GLY A 95 10.58 7.99 2.20
N LYS A 96 10.75 6.85 1.53
CA LYS A 96 11.14 6.76 0.12
C LYS A 96 10.35 5.66 -0.61
N GLY A 97 9.70 6.02 -1.71
CA GLY A 97 9.03 5.05 -2.57
C GLY A 97 7.99 5.67 -3.49
N GLY A 98 7.61 4.93 -4.53
CA GLY A 98 6.56 5.30 -5.47
C GLY A 98 5.77 4.07 -5.89
N LEU A 99 4.60 4.26 -6.49
CA LEU A 99 3.74 3.14 -6.89
C LEU A 99 4.02 2.63 -8.31
N LEU A 100 4.69 3.44 -9.13
CA LEU A 100 5.05 3.06 -10.51
C LEU A 100 6.03 1.88 -10.53
N GLY A 101 7.00 1.87 -9.63
CA GLY A 101 8.00 0.79 -9.56
C GLY A 101 7.40 -0.56 -9.14
N PRO A 102 6.59 -0.66 -8.08
CA PRO A 102 5.91 -1.90 -7.70
C PRO A 102 4.95 -2.43 -8.75
N ILE A 103 4.24 -1.54 -9.47
CA ILE A 103 3.36 -1.95 -10.57
C ILE A 103 4.19 -2.64 -11.66
N VAL A 104 5.29 -2.03 -12.10
CA VAL A 104 6.15 -2.61 -13.15
C VAL A 104 6.82 -3.90 -12.66
N ALA A 105 7.29 -3.93 -11.40
CA ALA A 105 7.94 -5.09 -10.81
C ALA A 105 7.03 -6.31 -10.68
N VAL A 106 5.71 -6.15 -10.57
CA VAL A 106 4.78 -7.29 -10.50
C VAL A 106 4.55 -7.97 -11.86
N PHE A 107 4.88 -7.28 -12.95
CA PHE A 107 4.78 -7.80 -14.32
C PHE A 107 6.07 -8.49 -14.80
N VAL A 108 7.16 -8.37 -14.03
CA VAL A 108 8.47 -9.01 -14.29
C VAL A 108 8.56 -10.29 -13.48
#